data_AF-A0A1G2ZZF7-F1
#
_entry.id   AF-A0A1G2ZZF7-F1
#
_cell.length_a   1.000
_cell.length_b   1.000
_cell.length_c   1.000
_cell.angle_alpha   90.00
_cell.angle_beta   90.00
_cell.angle_gamma   90.00
#
_symmetry.space_group_name_H-M   'P 1'
#
loop_
_entity.id
_entity.type
_entity.pdbx_description
1 polymer ?
#
loop_
_entity_poly.entity_id
_entity_poly.type
_entity_poly.pdbx_seq_one_letter_code
_entity_poly.pdbx_strand_id
1 'polypeptide(L)'
;MLCEMCKKQNANVHVTEIHNTEKRELHLCERCASAKGVADKFQLSIPEILGSLIAPLGKAAAEGVAALKCPQCGLGQKEFMNKARFGCSNDYLLFRDSIRSLAEKIHGSSHHAGKVPPGLEVRLKKEG
;
A
#
# COMPACT_ATOMS: atom_id res chain seq x y z
N MET A 1 -25.86 0.80 -16.91
CA MET A 1 -26.98 1.52 -16.25
C MET A 1 -26.58 2.96 -16.00
N LEU A 2 -27.48 3.93 -16.15
CA LEU A 2 -27.18 5.35 -15.94
C LEU A 2 -27.11 5.70 -14.46
N CYS A 3 -26.25 6.67 -14.12
CA CYS A 3 -26.15 7.25 -12.79
C CYS A 3 -27.50 7.76 -12.31
N GLU A 4 -27.90 7.36 -11.11
CA GLU A 4 -29.20 7.71 -10.55
C GLU A 4 -29.34 9.20 -10.18
N MET A 5 -28.23 9.89 -9.93
CA MET A 5 -28.24 11.33 -9.62
C MET A 5 -28.25 12.22 -10.86
N CYS A 6 -27.28 12.06 -11.78
CA CYS A 6 -27.16 12.97 -12.91
C CYS A 6 -27.89 12.49 -14.18
N LYS A 7 -28.17 11.18 -14.29
CA LYS A 7 -28.76 10.53 -15.48
C LYS A 7 -28.00 10.78 -16.80
N LYS A 8 -26.77 11.31 -16.74
CA LYS A 8 -25.94 11.71 -17.90
C LYS A 8 -24.81 10.75 -18.22
N GLN A 9 -24.30 10.04 -17.21
CA GLN A 9 -23.16 9.12 -17.34
C GLN A 9 -23.53 7.73 -16.84
N ASN A 10 -22.76 6.72 -17.26
CA ASN A 10 -22.89 5.37 -16.70
C ASN A 10 -22.54 5.35 -15.22
N ALA A 11 -23.30 4.60 -14.43
CA ALA A 11 -22.97 4.32 -13.05
C ALA A 11 -21.80 3.33 -13.00
N ASN A 12 -20.76 3.69 -12.27
CA ASN A 12 -19.55 2.90 -12.06
C ASN A 12 -19.17 2.80 -10.57
N VAL A 13 -19.97 3.39 -9.67
CA VAL A 13 -19.84 3.32 -8.22
C VAL A 13 -21.14 2.80 -7.62
N HIS A 14 -21.06 1.76 -6.79
CA HIS A 14 -22.18 1.24 -6.01
C HIS A 14 -22.07 1.74 -4.58
N VAL A 15 -23.13 2.38 -4.09
CA VAL A 15 -23.19 2.97 -2.75
C VAL A 15 -24.28 2.28 -1.95
N THR A 16 -23.94 1.81 -0.76
CA THR A 16 -24.90 1.33 0.24
C THR A 16 -24.97 2.34 1.39
N GLU A 17 -26.14 2.89 1.65
CA GLU A 17 -26.43 3.77 2.78
C GLU A 17 -27.26 3.01 3.81
N ILE A 18 -26.90 3.15 5.09
CA ILE A 18 -27.65 2.54 6.20
C ILE A 18 -28.10 3.66 7.12
N HIS A 19 -29.39 3.98 7.11
CA HIS A 19 -29.99 4.99 7.99
C HIS A 19 -31.00 4.29 8.90
N ASN A 20 -30.82 4.38 10.22
CA ASN A 20 -31.73 3.80 11.21
C ASN A 20 -32.18 2.36 10.87
N THR A 21 -31.22 1.51 10.48
CA THR A 21 -31.42 0.09 10.11
C THR A 21 -31.98 -0.16 8.71
N GLU A 22 -32.41 0.87 7.97
CA GLU A 22 -32.82 0.74 6.58
C GLU A 22 -31.63 0.84 5.65
N LYS A 23 -31.45 -0.18 4.80
CA LYS A 23 -30.41 -0.23 3.78
C LYS A 23 -30.97 0.32 2.46
N ARG A 24 -30.32 1.33 1.91
CA ARG A 24 -30.59 1.87 0.58
C ARG A 24 -29.38 1.70 -0.32
N GLU A 25 -29.60 1.18 -1.52
CA GLU A 25 -28.57 1.01 -2.55
C GLU A 25 -28.73 2.05 -3.65
N LEU A 26 -27.62 2.58 -4.16
CA LEU A 26 -27.56 3.61 -5.18
C LEU A 26 -26.42 3.34 -6.17
N HIS A 27 -26.70 3.52 -7.46
CA HIS A 27 -25.72 3.40 -8.53
C HIS A 27 -25.38 4.78 -9.10
N LEU A 28 -24.17 5.25 -8.80
CA LEU A 28 -23.70 6.59 -9.13
C LEU A 28 -22.52 6.55 -10.11
N CYS A 29 -22.32 7.64 -10.87
CA CYS A 29 -21.03 7.86 -11.52
C CYS A 29 -20.03 8.42 -10.49
N GLU A 30 -18.73 8.27 -10.77
CA GLU A 30 -17.63 8.72 -9.92
C GLU A 30 -17.76 10.19 -9.46
N ARG A 31 -18.14 11.09 -10.37
CA ARG A 31 -18.37 12.51 -10.05
C ARG A 31 -19.52 12.69 -9.04
N CYS A 32 -20.63 11.99 -9.23
CA CYS A 32 -21.78 12.08 -8.31
C CYS A 32 -21.50 11.41 -6.97
N ALA A 33 -20.74 10.30 -6.96
CA ALA A 33 -20.31 9.64 -5.74
C ALA A 33 -19.35 10.52 -4.90
N SER A 34 -18.44 11.24 -5.58
CA SER A 34 -17.54 12.22 -4.94
C SER A 34 -18.32 13.41 -4.36
N ALA A 35 -19.24 13.99 -5.14
CA ALA A 35 -20.10 15.08 -4.66
C ALA A 35 -20.98 14.68 -3.45
N LYS A 36 -21.29 13.39 -3.30
CA LYS A 36 -22.02 12.84 -2.15
C LYS A 36 -21.11 12.52 -0.95
N GLY A 37 -19.80 12.75 -1.05
CA GLY A 37 -18.81 12.47 -0.01
C GLY A 37 -18.52 10.98 0.19
N VAL A 38 -18.90 10.13 -0.77
CA VAL A 38 -18.70 8.67 -0.68
C VAL A 38 -17.39 8.25 -1.34
N ALA A 39 -16.98 8.91 -2.42
CA ALA A 39 -15.73 8.58 -3.12
C ALA A 39 -14.49 9.13 -2.40
N ASP A 40 -14.59 10.24 -1.67
CA ASP A 40 -13.44 10.88 -1.02
C ASP A 40 -12.79 9.99 0.05
N LYS A 41 -13.56 9.04 0.63
CA LYS A 41 -13.03 8.06 1.60
C LYS A 41 -12.12 7.00 0.97
N PHE A 42 -12.16 6.83 -0.35
CA PHE A 42 -11.40 5.82 -1.09
C PHE A 42 -10.33 6.42 -2.01
N GLN A 43 -10.14 7.74 -2.03
CA GLN A 43 -9.05 8.40 -2.76
C GLN A 43 -7.71 8.31 -2.03
N LEU A 44 -7.49 7.28 -1.21
CA LEU A 44 -6.17 7.03 -0.66
C LEU A 44 -5.30 6.46 -1.78
N SER A 45 -4.33 7.24 -2.26
CA SER A 45 -3.41 6.70 -3.24
C SER A 45 -2.59 5.59 -2.58
N ILE A 46 -2.51 4.42 -3.24
CA ILE A 46 -1.69 3.29 -2.79
C ILE A 46 -0.27 3.73 -2.34
N PRO A 47 0.46 4.63 -3.05
CA PRO A 47 1.76 5.09 -2.57
C PRO A 47 1.71 5.85 -1.25
N GLU A 48 0.68 6.66 -1.01
CA GLU A 48 0.55 7.39 0.26
C GLU A 48 0.20 6.45 1.41
N ILE A 49 -0.64 5.45 1.16
CA ILE A 49 -0.94 4.41 2.15
C ILE A 49 0.35 3.66 2.52
N LEU A 50 1.08 3.17 1.52
CA LEU A 50 2.32 2.45 1.74
C LEU A 50 3.37 3.34 2.42
N GLY A 51 3.50 4.59 1.99
CA GLY A 51 4.35 5.59 2.62
C GLY A 51 4.05 5.80 4.10
N SER A 52 2.77 5.97 4.44
CA SER A 52 2.33 6.18 5.84
C SER A 52 2.52 4.96 6.73
N LEU A 53 2.47 3.74 6.18
CA LEU A 53 2.80 2.50 6.89
C LEU A 53 4.31 2.35 7.15
N ILE A 54 5.14 2.86 6.22
CA ILE A 54 6.59 2.62 6.21
C ILE A 54 7.35 3.74 6.95
N ALA A 55 6.89 4.99 6.87
CA ALA A 55 7.54 6.14 7.48
C ALA A 55 7.78 6.01 9.01
N PRO A 56 6.84 5.49 9.83
CA PRO A 56 7.08 5.27 11.26
C PRO A 56 8.16 4.22 11.54
N LEU A 57 8.27 3.21 10.66
CA LEU A 57 9.23 2.12 10.76
C LEU A 57 10.66 2.58 10.38
N GLY A 58 10.78 3.65 9.59
CA GLY A 58 12.06 4.24 9.17
C GLY A 58 12.70 5.21 10.15
N LYS A 59 11.98 5.73 11.14
CA LYS A 59 12.52 6.72 12.11
C LYS A 59 13.66 6.16 12.97
N ALA A 60 13.70 4.85 13.20
CA ALA A 60 14.77 4.18 13.96
C ALA A 60 16.08 3.97 13.17
N ALA A 61 16.09 4.21 11.85
CA ALA A 61 17.26 4.00 10.98
C ALA A 61 17.95 5.30 10.54
N ALA A 62 17.46 6.46 11.00
CA ALA A 62 17.83 7.77 10.45
C ALA A 62 18.98 8.48 11.18
N GLU A 63 19.41 8.00 12.34
CA GLU A 63 20.54 8.58 13.08
C GLU A 63 21.85 7.92 12.61
N GLY A 64 22.41 8.42 11.51
CA GLY A 64 23.79 8.12 11.11
C GLY A 64 24.01 7.70 9.66
N VAL A 65 22.96 7.43 8.87
CA VAL A 65 23.12 7.07 7.46
C VAL A 65 23.17 8.35 6.63
N ALA A 66 24.37 8.70 6.13
CA ALA A 66 24.55 9.72 5.11
C ALA A 66 23.50 9.54 4.00
N ALA A 67 22.92 10.63 3.51
CA ALA A 67 21.78 10.63 2.59
C ALA A 67 22.05 9.79 1.32
N LEU A 68 21.81 8.49 1.38
CA LEU A 68 21.98 7.56 0.27
C LEU A 68 21.01 7.98 -0.83
N LYS A 69 21.56 8.27 -2.01
CA LYS A 69 20.83 8.67 -3.21
C LYS A 69 21.22 7.75 -4.34
N CYS A 70 20.25 7.26 -5.08
CA CYS A 70 20.51 6.36 -6.20
C CYS A 70 21.27 7.08 -7.31
N PRO A 71 22.42 6.55 -7.77
CA PRO A 71 23.18 7.17 -8.86
C PRO A 71 22.48 7.02 -10.23
N GLN A 72 21.48 6.15 -10.37
CA GLN A 72 20.76 5.92 -11.62
C GLN A 72 19.49 6.77 -11.76
N CYS A 73 18.62 6.75 -10.75
CA CYS A 73 17.33 7.47 -10.81
C CYS A 73 17.28 8.69 -9.90
N GLY A 74 18.28 8.89 -9.03
CA GLY A 74 18.31 10.01 -8.07
C GLY A 74 17.39 9.84 -6.86
N LEU A 75 16.72 8.70 -6.67
CA LEU A 75 15.84 8.48 -5.51
C LEU A 75 16.66 8.49 -4.21
N GLY A 76 16.26 9.32 -3.24
CA GLY A 76 16.88 9.35 -1.91
C GLY A 76 16.25 8.38 -0.93
N GLN A 77 17.00 7.91 0.08
CA GLN A 77 16.49 6.96 1.08
C GLN A 77 15.27 7.49 1.85
N LYS A 78 15.27 8.76 2.26
CA LYS A 78 14.10 9.39 2.90
C LYS A 78 12.88 9.42 1.98
N GLU A 79 13.10 9.69 0.70
CA GLU A 79 12.04 9.72 -0.30
C GLU A 79 11.47 8.32 -0.55
N PHE A 80 12.33 7.30 -0.61
CA PHE A 80 11.92 5.89 -0.64
C PHE A 80 11.07 5.54 0.59
N MET A 81 11.50 5.88 1.81
CA MET A 81 10.73 5.57 3.03
C MET A 81 9.37 6.29 3.07
N ASN A 82 9.27 7.48 2.47
CA ASN A 82 8.03 8.24 2.42
C ASN A 82 7.07 7.81 1.31
N LYS A 83 7.57 7.33 0.16
CA LYS A 83 6.74 6.95 -1.00
C LYS A 83 6.56 5.44 -1.14
N ALA A 84 7.39 4.64 -0.45
CA ALA A 84 7.42 3.20 -0.50
C ALA A 84 7.54 2.61 -1.92
N ARG A 85 8.25 3.32 -2.81
CA ARG A 85 8.38 2.96 -4.22
C ARG A 85 9.82 3.09 -4.68
N PHE A 86 10.24 2.11 -5.48
CA PHE A 86 11.50 2.16 -6.20
C PHE A 86 11.36 3.03 -7.45
N GLY A 87 12.42 3.76 -7.80
CA GLY A 87 12.54 4.52 -9.03
C GLY A 87 13.21 3.72 -10.15
N CYS A 88 14.14 2.82 -9.84
CA CYS A 88 14.76 1.91 -10.80
C CYS A 88 15.21 0.59 -10.15
N SER A 89 15.73 -0.35 -10.93
CA SER A 89 16.21 -1.64 -10.43
C SER A 89 17.38 -1.53 -9.43
N ASN A 90 18.25 -0.53 -9.58
CA ASN A 90 19.38 -0.32 -8.68
C ASN A 90 18.95 0.01 -7.23
N ASP A 91 17.73 0.51 -7.04
CA ASP A 91 17.21 0.86 -5.72
C ASP A 91 17.01 -0.36 -4.82
N TYR A 92 16.77 -1.55 -5.39
CA TYR A 92 16.71 -2.81 -4.64
C TYR A 92 18.03 -3.15 -3.95
N LEU A 93 19.15 -2.85 -4.62
CA LEU A 93 20.48 -3.11 -4.08
C LEU A 93 20.87 -2.02 -3.08
N LEU A 94 20.63 -0.76 -3.43
CA LEU A 94 21.04 0.38 -2.61
C LEU A 94 20.28 0.45 -1.28
N PHE A 95 18.99 0.14 -1.29
CA PHE A 95 18.14 0.18 -0.09
C PHE A 95 17.94 -1.19 0.56
N ARG A 96 18.75 -2.21 0.19
CA ARG A 96 18.58 -3.60 0.62
C ARG A 96 18.41 -3.77 2.13
N ASP A 97 19.23 -3.07 2.92
CA ASP A 97 19.17 -3.18 4.39
C ASP A 97 17.91 -2.52 4.97
N SER A 98 17.48 -1.41 4.37
CA SER A 98 16.20 -0.77 4.72
C SER A 98 15.02 -1.66 4.37
N ILE A 99 15.04 -2.31 3.20
CA ILE A 99 14.01 -3.26 2.76
C ILE A 99 13.96 -4.46 3.69
N ARG A 100 15.11 -5.02 4.10
CA ARG A 100 15.18 -6.14 5.04
C ARG A 100 14.57 -5.79 6.40
N SER A 101 15.00 -4.67 6.98
CA SER A 101 14.46 -4.19 8.27
C SER A 101 12.95 -3.94 8.18
N LEU A 102 12.49 -3.43 7.05
CA LEU A 102 11.07 -3.20 6.82
C LEU A 102 10.27 -4.51 6.72
N ALA A 103 10.79 -5.49 5.97
CA ALA A 103 10.17 -6.80 5.85
C ALA A 103 10.03 -7.50 7.21
N GLU A 104 11.06 -7.42 8.07
CA GLU A 104 11.00 -7.94 9.44
C GLU A 104 9.95 -7.22 10.29
N LYS A 105 9.85 -5.89 10.19
CA LYS A 105 8.87 -5.11 10.95
C LYS A 105 7.42 -5.36 10.51
N ILE A 106 7.18 -5.54 9.21
CA ILE A 106 5.83 -5.74 8.66
C ILE A 106 5.39 -7.21 8.75
N HIS A 107 6.28 -8.15 8.42
CA HIS A 107 5.96 -9.57 8.28
C HIS A 107 6.52 -10.45 9.40
N GLY A 108 7.30 -9.90 10.34
CA GLY A 108 7.97 -10.65 11.41
C GLY A 108 9.22 -11.44 10.97
N SER A 109 9.53 -11.45 9.67
CA SER A 109 10.68 -12.15 9.09
C SER A 109 11.06 -11.53 7.74
N SER A 110 12.36 -11.48 7.44
CA SER A 110 12.85 -11.12 6.11
C SER A 110 12.79 -12.28 5.10
N HIS A 111 12.35 -13.46 5.53
CA HIS A 111 12.28 -14.68 4.73
C HIS A 111 10.93 -15.38 4.91
N HIS A 112 10.25 -15.66 3.80
CA HIS A 112 9.01 -16.43 3.80
C HIS A 112 9.33 -17.93 3.85
N ALA A 113 8.93 -18.60 4.93
CA ALA A 113 9.21 -20.03 5.12
C ALA A 113 8.13 -20.97 4.54
N GLY A 114 7.09 -20.44 3.90
CA GLY A 114 5.91 -21.23 3.52
C GLY A 114 5.00 -21.54 4.69
N LYS A 115 3.89 -22.22 4.41
CA LYS A 115 2.97 -22.75 5.43
C LYS A 115 3.12 -24.27 5.46
N VAL A 116 3.48 -24.82 6.61
CA VAL A 116 3.54 -26.27 6.82
C VAL A 116 2.49 -26.64 7.86
N PRO A 117 1.59 -27.60 7.58
CA PRO A 117 0.60 -28.05 8.56
C PRO A 117 1.26 -28.58 9.84
N PRO A 118 0.64 -28.37 11.01
CA PRO A 118 1.14 -28.96 12.26
C PRO A 118 1.26 -30.49 12.13
N GLY A 119 2.44 -31.04 12.42
CA GLY A 119 2.69 -32.49 12.37
C GLY A 119 3.27 -33.03 11.06
N LEU A 120 3.49 -32.19 10.05
CA LEU A 120 4.15 -32.59 8.80
C LEU A 120 5.62 -32.12 8.82
N GLU A 121 6.58 -33.01 9.10
CA GLU A 121 8.01 -32.71 8.95
C GLU A 121 8.40 -32.72 7.47
N VAL A 122 7.99 -31.70 6.72
CA VAL A 122 8.56 -31.49 5.39
C VAL A 122 9.94 -30.88 5.60
N ARG A 123 11.00 -31.66 5.33
CA ARG A 123 12.34 -31.12 5.10
C ARG A 123 12.33 -30.27 3.83
N LEU A 124 11.76 -29.07 3.92
CA LEU A 124 12.01 -28.03 2.94
C LEU A 124 13.48 -27.69 3.10
N LYS A 125 14.33 -28.18 2.18
CA LYS A 125 15.70 -27.69 2.06
C LYS A 125 15.60 -26.18 1.93
N LYS A 126 16.11 -25.46 2.93
CA LYS A 126 16.31 -24.01 2.83
C LYS A 126 17.38 -23.81 1.77
N GLU A 127 16.95 -23.59 0.53
CA GLU A 127 17.83 -23.01 -0.49
C GLU A 127 17.95 -21.52 -0.15
N GLY A 128 19.19 -21.12 0.16
CA GLY A 128 19.53 -19.81 0.72
C GLY A 128 19.60 -18.68 -0.29
#